data_AF-A0A7C2ZKP7-F1
#
_entry.id   AF-A0A7C2ZKP7-F1
#
_cell.length_a   1.000
_cell.length_b   1.000
_cell.length_c   1.000
_cell.angle_alpha   90.00
_cell.angle_beta   90.00
_cell.angle_gamma   90.00
#
_symmetry.space_group_name_H-M   'P 1'
#
loop_
_entity.id
_entity.type
_entity.pdbx_description
1 polymer ?
#
loop_
_entity_poly.entity_id
_entity_poly.type
_entity_poly.pdbx_seq_one_letter_code
_entity_poly.pdbx_strand_id
1 'polypeptide(L)' 'MHICRNLKILGVDVDGAFAEYVAVPELNAWKNDKSLNPRIAALQEPWGARSTPYIQGIT' A
#
# COMPACT_ATOMS: atom_id res chain seq x y z
N MET A 1 -14.36 7.86 1.61
CA MET A 1 -14.70 7.28 2.94
C MET A 1 -14.50 5.76 2.82
N HIS A 2 -13.61 5.15 3.61
CA HIS A 2 -13.02 3.80 3.39
C HIS A 2 -13.67 2.69 4.26
N ILE A 3 -14.96 2.80 4.56
CA ILE A 3 -15.61 2.00 5.60
C ILE A 3 -16.26 0.77 4.96
N CYS A 4 -15.50 -0.32 4.86
CA CYS A 4 -16.01 -1.62 4.43
C CYS A 4 -16.50 -2.44 5.64
N ARG A 5 -17.71 -3.01 5.56
CA ARG A 5 -18.29 -3.83 6.64
C ARG A 5 -17.55 -5.15 6.88
N ASN A 6 -16.93 -5.69 5.83
CA ASN A 6 -16.16 -6.93 5.84
C ASN A 6 -14.67 -6.66 5.55
N LEU A 7 -14.14 -5.55 6.07
CA LEU A 7 -12.74 -5.19 5.87
C LEU A 7 -11.83 -6.28 6.45
N LYS A 8 -10.78 -6.63 5.69
CA LYS A 8 -9.67 -7.46 6.14
C LYS A 8 -8.39 -6.66 5.96
N ILE A 9 -7.64 -6.49 7.05
CA ILE A 9 -6.42 -5.68 7.08
C ILE A 9 -5.21 -6.61 6.98
N LEU A 10 -4.34 -6.34 6.00
CA LEU A 10 -3.10 -7.07 5.77
C LEU A 10 -2.18 -6.96 7.00
N GLY A 11 -1.70 -8.08 7.53
CA GLY A 11 -0.89 -8.11 8.75
C GLY A 11 -1.67 -8.00 10.06
N VAL A 12 -3.01 -7.97 10.01
CA VAL A 12 -3.89 -8.04 11.20
C VAL A 12 -4.86 -9.21 11.08
N ASP A 13 -5.72 -9.20 10.06
CA ASP A 13 -6.73 -10.25 9.84
C ASP A 13 -6.24 -11.37 8.92
N VAL A 14 -5.22 -11.10 8.10
CA VAL A 14 -4.59 -12.01 7.14
C VAL A 14 -3.07 -11.83 7.19
N ASP A 15 -2.32 -12.77 6.62
CA ASP A 15 -0.85 -12.75 6.65
C ASP A 15 -0.25 -11.44 6.15
N GLY A 16 0.77 -10.97 6.87
CA GLY A 16 1.41 -9.67 6.64
C GLY A 16 2.66 -9.73 5.76
N ALA A 17 3.27 -8.57 5.56
CA ALA A 17 4.46 -8.40 4.72
C ALA A 17 5.80 -8.55 5.47
N PHE A 18 5.81 -8.92 6.75
CA PHE A 18 7.05 -9.29 7.48
C PHE A 18 7.46 -10.74 7.16
N ALA A 19 7.67 -10.99 5.87
CA ALA A 19 8.07 -12.25 5.28
C ALA A 19 8.77 -11.97 3.94
N GLU A 20 9.40 -12.98 3.32
CA GLU A 20 10.04 -12.81 2.01
C GLU A 20 9.00 -12.60 0.88
N TYR A 21 7.80 -13.17 1.05
CA TYR A 21 6.70 -13.05 0.10
C TYR A 21 5.36 -12.90 0.84
N VAL A 22 4.43 -12.18 0.24
CA VAL A 22 3.06 -12.04 0.72
C VAL A 22 2.09 -12.10 -0.46
N ALA A 23 0.97 -12.80 -0.28
CA ALA A 23 -0.11 -12.79 -1.25
C ALA A 23 -1.01 -11.57 -1.00
N VAL A 24 -1.23 -10.76 -2.04
CA VAL A 24 -2.10 -9.57 -1.97
C VAL A 24 -3.14 -9.61 -3.09
N PRO A 25 -4.39 -9.16 -2.85
CA PRO A 25 -5.35 -8.98 -3.93
C PRO A 25 -4.82 -7.98 -4.95
N GLU A 26 -4.98 -8.26 -6.24
CA GLU A 26 -4.48 -7.40 -7.33
C GLU A 26 -4.97 -5.95 -7.20
N LEU A 27 -6.23 -5.76 -6.82
CA LEU A 27 -6.85 -4.45 -6.64
C LEU A 27 -6.21 -3.62 -5.51
N ASN A 28 -5.51 -4.27 -4.59
CA ASN A 28 -4.80 -3.63 -3.48
C ASN A 28 -3.32 -3.36 -3.80
N ALA A 29 -2.80 -3.85 -4.94
CA ALA A 29 -1.41 -3.65 -5.34
C ALA A 29 -1.26 -2.36 -6.17
N TRP A 30 -0.50 -1.40 -5.63
CA TRP A 30 -0.18 -0.16 -6.34
C TRP A 30 1.16 -0.29 -7.10
N LYS A 31 1.15 0.03 -8.40
CA LYS A 31 2.36 0.02 -9.23
C LYS A 31 3.14 1.31 -9.00
N ASN A 32 4.34 1.20 -8.45
CA ASN A 32 5.27 2.31 -8.29
C ASN A 32 6.21 2.44 -9.51
N ASP A 33 6.72 3.65 -9.72
CA ASP A 33 7.82 3.89 -10.66
C ASP A 33 9.04 3.04 -10.25
N LYS A 34 9.72 2.42 -11.22
CA LYS A 34 10.85 1.52 -10.97
C LYS A 34 12.08 2.22 -10.38
N SER A 35 12.20 3.54 -10.56
CA SER A 35 13.26 4.37 -9.99
C SER A 35 13.00 4.76 -8.54
N LEU A 36 11.78 4.58 -8.03
CA LEU A 36 11.44 4.90 -6.65
C LEU A 36 12.18 3.98 -5.68
N ASN A 37 12.85 4.57 -4.69
CA ASN A 37 13.52 3.81 -3.65
C ASN A 37 12.49 2.94 -2.87
N PRO A 38 12.67 1.62 -2.77
CA PRO A 38 11.73 0.74 -2.08
C PRO A 38 11.47 1.11 -0.61
N ARG A 39 12.45 1.70 0.08
CA ARG A 39 12.27 2.19 1.47
C ARG A 39 11.31 3.37 1.55
N ILE A 40 11.21 4.17 0.50
CA ILE A 40 10.22 5.24 0.39
C ILE A 40 8.86 4.67 -0.01
N ALA A 41 8.83 3.70 -0.93
CA ALA A 41 7.60 3.00 -1.31
C ALA A 41 6.91 2.34 -0.09
N ALA A 42 7.67 1.73 0.82
CA ALA A 42 7.14 1.12 2.03
C ALA A 42 6.46 2.10 3.01
N LEU A 43 6.73 3.41 2.89
CA LEU A 43 6.13 4.46 3.73
C LEU A 43 4.82 5.03 3.15
N GLN A 44 4.42 4.61 1.95
CA GLN A 44 3.27 5.20 1.25
C GLN A 44 1.94 4.99 1.97
N GLU A 45 1.74 3.84 2.62
CA GLU A 45 0.51 3.53 3.38
C GLU A 45 0.28 4.54 4.51
N PRO A 46 1.21 4.76 5.45
CA PRO A 46 1.01 5.76 6.51
C PRO A 46 1.06 7.22 6.01
N TRP A 47 1.72 7.49 4.87
CA TRP A 47 1.82 8.85 4.31
C TRP A 47 0.59 9.32 3.53
N GLY A 48 -0.17 8.39 2.94
CA GLY A 48 -1.37 8.72 2.17
C GLY A 48 -2.39 9.57 2.95
N ALA A 49 -2.37 9.50 4.28
CA ALA A 49 -3.24 10.30 5.14
C ALA A 49 -2.85 11.80 5.22
N ARG A 50 -1.60 12.19 4.91
CA ARG A 50 -1.10 13.54 5.25
C ARG A 50 -0.70 14.41 4.06
N SER A 51 -0.33 13.85 2.91
CA SER A 51 0.22 14.68 1.82
C SER A 51 0.15 14.02 0.44
N THR A 52 -0.81 14.43 -0.38
CA THR A 52 -0.95 13.93 -1.77
C THR A 52 -1.08 15.08 -2.76
N PRO A 53 0.05 15.63 -3.23
CA PRO A 53 0.13 15.97 -4.65
C PRO A 53 1.20 15.18 -5.40
N TYR A 54 2.17 14.56 -4.71
CA TYR A 54 3.31 13.91 -5.39
C TYR A 54 3.10 12.44 -5.79
N ILE A 55 2.14 11.73 -5.21
CA ILE A 55 1.92 10.29 -5.49
C ILE A 55 0.85 10.09 -6.58
N GLN A 56 0.00 11.09 -6.85
CA GLN A 56 -0.99 11.04 -7.93
C GLN A 56 -0.49 11.62 -9.27
N GLY A 57 0.77 12.09 -9.33
CA GLY A 57 1.32 12.76 -10.52
C GLY A 57 1.97 11.86 -11.57
N ILE A 58 1.84 10.54 -11.46
CA ILE A 58 2.37 9.57 -12.44
C ILE A 58 1.25 8.60 -12.81
N THR A 59 0.25 9.13 -13.52
CA THR A 59 -0.67 8.37 -14.37
C THR A 59 -0.41 8.75 -15.81
#